data_AF-F4MYW4-F1
#
_entry.id   AF-F4MYW4-F1
#
_cell.length_a   1.000
_cell.length_b   1.000
_cell.length_c   1.000
_cell.angle_alpha   90.00
_cell.angle_beta   90.00
_cell.angle_gamma   90.00
#
_symmetry.space_group_name_H-M   'P 1'
#
loop_
_entity.id
_entity.type
_entity.pdbx_description
1 polymer ?
#
loop_
_entity_poly.entity_id
_entity_poly.type
_entity_poly.pdbx_seq_one_letter_code
_entity_poly.pdbx_strand_id
1 'polypeptide(L)'
;MSLATLFVLCRFLHFLAVMLMFGISIFTAVLAPDRFSSILKNRLSPLLMLSTFLGLASAIGLLAIQAGMMGDGWSDTYRLSVWWAVLGTRFGEIWQWHLGLSILSMWVVLLGTTRLYYQLMLACSTLLLASLAFTGHAAMHDGVLGWVHQTNQIIHLLSAGYWLGCLPALLVALHIHVGMM
;
A
#
# COMPACT_ATOMS: atom_id res chain seq x y z
N MET A 1 -18.39 -17.94 -0.87
CA MET A 1 -17.54 -17.13 -1.78
C MET A 1 -16.34 -17.99 -2.18
N SER A 2 -15.83 -17.90 -3.41
CA SER A 2 -14.60 -18.62 -3.78
C SER A 2 -13.36 -17.89 -3.26
N LEU A 3 -12.25 -18.61 -3.05
CA LEU A 3 -10.97 -18.01 -2.66
C LEU A 3 -10.49 -17.00 -3.70
N ALA A 4 -10.70 -17.28 -4.99
CA ALA A 4 -10.33 -16.38 -6.07
C ALA A 4 -11.07 -15.03 -6.01
N THR A 5 -12.38 -15.03 -5.75
CA THR A 5 -13.13 -13.78 -5.60
C THR A 5 -12.67 -13.00 -4.38
N LEU A 6 -12.42 -13.68 -3.25
CA LEU A 6 -11.90 -13.03 -2.06
C LEU A 6 -10.50 -12.45 -2.28
N PHE A 7 -9.63 -13.16 -3.01
CA PHE A 7 -8.31 -12.67 -3.38
C PHE A 7 -8.39 -11.37 -4.18
N VAL A 8 -9.26 -11.31 -5.20
CA VAL A 8 -9.43 -10.10 -6.03
C VAL A 8 -9.92 -8.93 -5.19
N LEU A 9 -10.92 -9.13 -4.33
CA LEU A 9 -11.46 -8.08 -3.45
C LEU A 9 -10.41 -7.60 -2.43
N CYS A 10 -9.68 -8.53 -1.82
CA CYS A 10 -8.62 -8.21 -0.86
C CYS A 10 -7.48 -7.46 -1.55
N ARG A 11 -7.11 -7.87 -2.77
CA ARG A 11 -6.09 -7.20 -3.59
C ARG A 11 -6.52 -5.80 -3.96
N PHE A 12 -7.77 -5.60 -4.37
CA PHE A 12 -8.32 -4.28 -4.68
C PHE A 12 -8.27 -3.35 -3.45
N LEU A 13 -8.75 -3.84 -2.30
CA LEU A 13 -8.67 -3.11 -1.03
C LEU A 13 -7.23 -2.74 -0.68
N HIS A 14 -6.30 -3.68 -0.85
CA HIS A 14 -4.88 -3.48 -0.58
C HIS A 14 -4.29 -2.38 -1.47
N PHE A 15 -4.54 -2.42 -2.79
CA PHE A 15 -4.11 -1.35 -3.71
C PHE A 15 -4.66 0.01 -3.29
N LEU A 16 -5.96 0.09 -2.99
CA LEU A 16 -6.59 1.35 -2.58
C LEU A 16 -5.97 1.89 -1.28
N ALA A 17 -5.75 1.04 -0.29
CA ALA A 17 -5.14 1.39 0.98
C ALA A 17 -3.72 1.95 0.80
N VAL A 18 -2.86 1.26 0.03
CA VAL A 18 -1.48 1.70 -0.20
C VAL A 18 -1.44 2.96 -1.08
N MET A 19 -2.34 3.11 -2.06
CA MET A 19 -2.47 4.34 -2.86
C MET A 19 -2.86 5.54 -1.99
N LEU A 20 -3.81 5.37 -1.06
CA LEU A 20 -4.19 6.41 -0.10
C LEU A 20 -3.03 6.78 0.82
N MET A 21 -2.29 5.78 1.34
CA MET A 21 -1.08 6.04 2.14
C MET A 21 -0.07 6.88 1.37
N PHE A 22 0.22 6.52 0.11
CA PHE A 22 1.15 7.24 -0.74
C PHE A 22 0.70 8.66 -1.04
N GLY A 23 -0.54 8.84 -1.50
CA GLY A 23 -1.07 10.14 -1.87
C GLY A 23 -1.19 11.10 -0.69
N ILE A 24 -1.65 10.64 0.47
CA ILE A 24 -1.67 11.47 1.68
C ILE A 24 -0.25 11.88 2.08
N SER A 25 0.69 10.94 2.05
CA SER A 25 2.08 11.18 2.46
C SER A 25 2.80 12.15 1.53
N ILE A 26 2.69 11.99 0.20
CA ILE A 26 3.31 12.92 -0.74
C ILE A 26 2.70 14.31 -0.65
N PHE A 27 1.37 14.39 -0.49
CA PHE A 27 0.69 15.67 -0.36
C PHE A 27 1.16 16.43 0.88
N THR A 28 1.22 15.76 2.03
CA THR A 28 1.62 16.41 3.29
C THR A 28 3.13 16.63 3.44
N ALA A 29 3.98 15.78 2.84
CA ALA A 29 5.44 15.91 2.91
C ALA A 29 6.01 16.92 1.90
N VAL A 30 5.38 17.03 0.71
CA VAL A 30 5.94 17.77 -0.44
C VAL A 30 5.04 18.91 -0.90
N LEU A 31 3.72 18.70 -1.01
CA LEU A 31 2.81 19.66 -1.67
C LEU A 31 2.16 20.68 -0.72
N ALA A 32 2.00 20.35 0.56
CA ALA A 32 1.26 21.16 1.51
C ALA A 32 2.04 22.43 1.92
N PRO A 33 1.47 23.64 1.74
CA PRO A 33 2.08 24.88 2.22
C PRO A 33 2.22 24.92 3.74
N ASP A 34 3.31 25.50 4.26
CA ASP A 34 3.62 25.52 5.70
C ASP A 34 2.48 26.12 6.55
N ARG A 35 1.79 27.14 6.02
CA ARG A 35 0.69 27.85 6.71
C ARG A 35 -0.50 26.95 7.08
N PHE A 36 -0.75 25.89 6.30
CA PHE A 36 -1.88 24.97 6.50
C PHE A 36 -1.46 23.54 6.85
N SER A 37 -0.15 23.28 6.85
CA SER A 37 0.43 21.94 7.02
C SER A 37 -0.06 21.26 8.30
N SER A 38 -0.07 21.96 9.44
CA SER A 38 -0.48 21.37 10.72
C SER A 38 -1.95 20.96 10.77
N ILE A 39 -2.85 21.80 10.24
CA ILE A 39 -4.29 21.50 10.20
C ILE A 39 -4.56 20.33 9.26
N LEU A 40 -3.93 20.35 8.08
CA LEU A 40 -4.06 19.30 7.08
C LEU A 40 -3.57 17.95 7.61
N LYS A 41 -2.42 17.92 8.28
CA LYS A 41 -1.86 16.72 8.93
C LYS A 41 -2.82 16.15 9.97
N ASN A 42 -3.40 16.99 10.83
CA ASN A 42 -4.35 16.54 11.85
C ASN A 42 -5.63 15.95 11.23
N ARG A 43 -6.14 16.55 10.15
CA ARG A 43 -7.35 16.07 9.46
C ARG A 43 -7.11 14.78 8.67
N LEU A 44 -5.92 14.61 8.10
CA LEU A 44 -5.59 13.43 7.28
C LEU A 44 -5.01 12.27 8.09
N SER A 45 -4.50 12.52 9.30
CA SER A 45 -3.90 11.49 10.16
C SER A 45 -4.83 10.28 10.42
N PRO A 46 -6.13 10.45 10.75
CA PRO A 46 -7.05 9.31 10.90
C PRO A 46 -7.17 8.46 9.64
N LEU A 47 -7.23 9.10 8.46
CA LEU A 47 -7.34 8.40 7.19
C LEU A 47 -6.03 7.69 6.83
N LEU A 48 -4.88 8.29 7.13
CA LEU A 48 -3.56 7.66 6.95
C LEU A 48 -3.40 6.45 7.87
N MET A 49 -3.79 6.56 9.14
CA MET A 49 -3.81 5.45 10.10
C MET A 49 -4.72 4.31 9.63
N LEU A 50 -5.96 4.62 9.23
CA LEU A 50 -6.90 3.63 8.70
C LEU A 50 -6.34 2.94 7.45
N SER A 51 -5.79 3.72 6.52
CA SER A 51 -5.21 3.18 5.29
C SER A 51 -3.99 2.28 5.59
N THR A 52 -3.16 2.66 6.55
CA THR A 52 -2.01 1.86 6.99
C THR A 52 -2.46 0.55 7.65
N PHE A 53 -3.45 0.61 8.51
CA PHE A 53 -4.05 -0.59 9.13
C PHE A 53 -4.65 -1.52 8.07
N LEU A 54 -5.47 -0.98 7.16
CA LEU A 54 -6.07 -1.77 6.09
C LEU A 54 -5.00 -2.33 5.15
N GLY A 55 -3.93 -1.59 4.86
CA GLY A 55 -2.78 -2.05 4.08
C GLY A 55 -2.11 -3.27 4.72
N LEU A 56 -1.79 -3.21 6.01
CA LEU A 56 -1.19 -4.34 6.74
C LEU A 56 -2.15 -5.53 6.85
N ALA A 57 -3.40 -5.29 7.24
CA ALA A 57 -4.40 -6.34 7.40
C ALA A 57 -4.67 -7.07 6.07
N SER A 58 -4.80 -6.32 4.97
CA SER A 58 -4.94 -6.90 3.64
C SER A 58 -3.67 -7.57 3.13
N ALA A 59 -2.47 -7.09 3.51
CA ALA A 59 -1.22 -7.77 3.17
C ALA A 59 -1.13 -9.17 3.79
N ILE A 60 -1.51 -9.28 5.07
CA ILE A 60 -1.61 -10.56 5.79
C ILE A 60 -2.74 -11.42 5.17
N GLY A 61 -3.89 -10.81 4.91
CA GLY A 61 -5.04 -11.49 4.29
C GLY A 61 -4.70 -12.07 2.92
N LEU A 62 -3.96 -11.35 2.08
CA LEU A 62 -3.50 -11.86 0.78
C LEU A 62 -2.55 -13.05 0.92
N LEU A 63 -1.64 -13.05 1.90
CA LEU A 63 -0.81 -14.23 2.18
C LEU A 63 -1.66 -15.43 2.60
N ALA A 64 -2.63 -15.20 3.50
CA ALA A 64 -3.55 -16.23 3.96
C ALA A 64 -4.38 -16.83 2.80
N ILE A 65 -4.95 -15.98 1.96
CA ILE A 65 -5.75 -16.41 0.81
C ILE A 65 -4.86 -17.13 -0.21
N GLN A 66 -3.65 -16.62 -0.46
CA GLN A 66 -2.68 -17.26 -1.35
C GLN A 66 -2.30 -18.66 -0.85
N ALA A 67 -2.14 -18.86 0.46
CA ALA A 67 -1.93 -20.18 1.06
C ALA A 67 -3.08 -21.14 0.76
N GLY A 68 -4.34 -20.68 0.90
CA GLY A 68 -5.48 -21.50 0.52
C GLY A 68 -5.58 -21.79 -0.98
N MET A 69 -5.18 -20.85 -1.85
CA MET A 69 -5.19 -21.06 -3.30
C MET A 69 -4.08 -22.01 -3.78
N MET A 70 -2.95 -22.08 -3.07
CA MET A 70 -1.82 -22.95 -3.40
C MET A 70 -1.89 -24.31 -2.70
N GLY A 71 -2.63 -24.42 -1.59
CA GLY A 71 -2.89 -25.66 -0.87
C GLY A 71 -4.25 -26.28 -1.20
N ASP A 72 -4.84 -26.97 -0.21
CA ASP A 72 -6.09 -27.73 -0.34
C ASP A 72 -7.35 -26.89 -0.07
N GLY A 73 -7.30 -25.58 -0.33
CA GLY A 73 -8.44 -24.68 -0.21
C GLY A 73 -8.53 -23.98 1.16
N TRP A 74 -9.76 -23.78 1.66
CA TRP A 74 -10.01 -22.91 2.82
C TRP A 74 -9.29 -23.36 4.09
N SER A 75 -9.11 -24.67 4.29
CA SER A 75 -8.41 -25.21 5.46
C SER A 75 -6.98 -24.71 5.58
N ASP A 76 -6.36 -24.39 4.46
CA ASP A 76 -4.95 -24.05 4.37
C ASP A 76 -4.71 -22.54 4.48
N THR A 77 -5.78 -21.74 4.43
CA THR A 77 -5.72 -20.28 4.64
C THR A 77 -5.28 -19.89 6.05
N TYR A 78 -5.47 -20.76 7.04
CA TYR A 78 -5.09 -20.54 8.43
C TYR A 78 -3.99 -21.49 8.91
N ARG A 79 -3.46 -22.37 8.04
CA ARG A 79 -2.36 -23.29 8.40
C ARG A 79 -1.02 -22.61 8.23
N LEU A 80 -0.36 -22.34 9.36
CA LEU A 80 0.93 -21.65 9.40
C LEU A 80 2.04 -22.42 8.66
N SER A 81 1.96 -23.75 8.59
CA SER A 81 2.89 -24.57 7.79
C SER A 81 2.79 -24.26 6.30
N VAL A 82 1.57 -24.02 5.78
CA VAL A 82 1.34 -23.66 4.38
C VAL A 82 1.79 -22.21 4.12
N TRP A 83 1.59 -21.31 5.08
CA TRP A 83 2.11 -19.95 4.98
C TRP A 83 3.64 -19.96 4.82
N TRP A 84 4.34 -20.80 5.60
CA TRP A 84 5.77 -20.94 5.44
C TRP A 84 6.19 -21.47 4.08
N ALA A 85 5.45 -22.46 3.57
CA ALA A 85 5.68 -22.98 2.22
C ALA A 85 5.48 -21.90 1.15
N VAL A 86 4.41 -21.09 1.23
CA VAL A 86 4.15 -19.98 0.31
C VAL A 86 5.25 -18.93 0.37
N LEU A 87 5.74 -18.60 1.57
CA LEU A 87 6.83 -17.63 1.75
C LEU A 87 8.15 -18.10 1.15
N GLY A 88 8.35 -19.41 0.95
CA GLY A 88 9.49 -19.97 0.22
C GLY A 88 9.38 -19.96 -1.31
N THR A 89 8.29 -19.41 -1.87
CA THR A 89 8.10 -19.29 -3.32
C THR A 89 8.57 -17.93 -3.84
N ARG A 90 8.69 -17.76 -5.17
CA ARG A 90 8.99 -16.46 -5.79
C ARG A 90 8.00 -15.35 -5.37
N PHE A 91 6.72 -15.69 -5.22
CA PHE A 91 5.73 -14.75 -4.68
C PHE A 91 6.08 -14.39 -3.24
N GLY A 92 6.38 -15.42 -2.44
CA GLY A 92 6.78 -15.30 -1.04
C GLY A 92 7.98 -14.38 -0.82
N GLU A 93 9.03 -14.50 -1.61
CA GLU A 93 10.24 -13.66 -1.52
C GLU A 93 9.91 -12.16 -1.60
N ILE A 94 9.07 -11.76 -2.56
CA ILE A 94 8.61 -10.37 -2.68
C ILE A 94 7.68 -9.99 -1.54
N TRP A 95 6.78 -10.90 -1.16
CA TRP A 95 5.77 -10.66 -0.13
C TRP A 95 6.36 -10.52 1.28
N GLN A 96 7.49 -11.18 1.56
CA GLN A 96 8.23 -11.01 2.81
C GLN A 96 8.66 -9.54 3.01
N TRP A 97 9.28 -8.95 1.98
CA TRP A 97 9.65 -7.53 2.01
C TRP A 97 8.42 -6.63 2.09
N HIS A 98 7.37 -6.97 1.36
CA HIS A 98 6.10 -6.24 1.37
C HIS A 98 5.45 -6.21 2.77
N LEU A 99 5.44 -7.35 3.46
CA LEU A 99 4.97 -7.46 4.85
C LEU A 99 5.86 -6.68 5.80
N GLY A 100 7.19 -6.79 5.66
CA GLY A 100 8.14 -6.01 6.45
C GLY A 100 7.92 -4.51 6.33
N LEU A 101 7.74 -4.00 5.10
CA LEU A 101 7.42 -2.60 4.82
C LEU A 101 6.05 -2.19 5.36
N SER A 102 5.05 -3.07 5.31
CA SER A 102 3.72 -2.80 5.86
C SER A 102 3.75 -2.70 7.39
N ILE A 103 4.50 -3.59 8.05
CA ILE A 103 4.74 -3.56 9.49
C ILE A 103 5.51 -2.28 9.86
N LEU A 104 6.59 -1.97 9.14
CA LEU A 104 7.35 -0.73 9.35
C LEU A 104 6.46 0.51 9.20
N SER A 105 5.62 0.56 8.17
CA SER A 105 4.66 1.65 7.98
C SER A 105 3.71 1.77 9.16
N MET A 106 3.23 0.65 9.71
CA MET A 106 2.39 0.65 10.91
C MET A 106 3.16 1.15 12.15
N TRP A 107 4.42 0.78 12.33
CA TRP A 107 5.23 1.36 13.40
C TRP A 107 5.41 2.86 13.22
N VAL A 108 5.79 3.30 12.01
CA VAL A 108 5.99 4.72 11.69
C VAL A 108 4.71 5.50 11.93
N VAL A 109 3.54 5.01 11.47
CA VAL A 109 2.25 5.73 11.55
C VAL A 109 1.84 6.05 12.99
N LEU A 110 2.34 5.29 13.97
CA LEU A 110 2.09 5.46 15.40
C LEU A 110 3.06 6.42 16.12
N LEU A 111 4.17 6.82 15.48
CA LEU A 111 5.22 7.63 16.12
C LEU A 111 4.93 9.15 16.20
N GLY A 112 3.94 9.68 15.46
CA GLY A 112 3.53 11.09 15.58
C GLY A 112 3.18 11.78 14.26
N THR A 113 3.31 13.11 14.19
CA THR A 113 2.84 13.93 13.03
C THR A 113 3.91 14.90 12.50
N THR A 114 5.19 14.63 12.77
CA THR A 114 6.31 15.47 12.34
C THR A 114 6.52 15.45 10.82
N ARG A 115 7.35 16.36 10.28
CA ARG A 115 7.68 16.34 8.84
C ARG A 115 8.43 15.07 8.43
N LEU A 116 9.37 14.61 9.26
CA LEU A 116 10.14 13.38 9.04
C LEU A 116 9.21 12.16 8.97
N TYR A 117 8.18 12.10 9.83
CA TYR A 117 7.18 11.04 9.81
C TYR A 117 6.52 10.89 8.42
N TYR A 118 6.06 11.98 7.81
CA TYR A 118 5.41 11.92 6.50
C TYR A 118 6.39 11.59 5.37
N GLN A 119 7.67 11.96 5.51
CA GLN A 119 8.72 11.54 4.57
C GLN A 119 9.00 10.04 4.66
N LEU A 120 9.05 9.47 5.88
CA LEU A 120 9.21 8.03 6.08
C LEU A 120 8.00 7.26 5.55
N MET A 121 6.77 7.74 5.81
CA MET A 121 5.55 7.15 5.24
C MET A 121 5.53 7.23 3.72
N LEU A 122 6.00 8.33 3.13
CA LEU A 122 6.15 8.48 1.69
C LEU A 122 7.13 7.44 1.12
N ALA A 123 8.30 7.29 1.74
CA ALA A 123 9.29 6.29 1.32
C ALA A 123 8.71 4.86 1.40
N CYS A 124 8.10 4.50 2.53
CA CYS A 124 7.53 3.16 2.72
C CYS A 124 6.39 2.87 1.73
N SER A 125 5.45 3.79 1.57
CA SER A 125 4.31 3.63 0.65
C SER A 125 4.74 3.63 -0.82
N THR A 126 5.79 4.36 -1.19
CA THR A 126 6.41 4.28 -2.53
C THR A 126 6.96 2.90 -2.80
N LEU A 127 7.73 2.34 -1.84
CA LEU A 127 8.29 0.99 -1.96
C LEU A 127 7.19 -0.08 -1.98
N LEU A 128 6.14 0.07 -1.18
CA LEU A 128 4.97 -0.81 -1.20
C LEU A 128 4.30 -0.78 -2.59
N LEU A 129 4.00 0.39 -3.17
CA LEU A 129 3.44 0.49 -4.52
C LEU A 129 4.36 -0.11 -5.59
N ALA A 130 5.66 0.18 -5.52
CA ALA A 130 6.63 -0.35 -6.47
C ALA A 130 6.73 -1.87 -6.39
N SER A 131 6.76 -2.44 -5.18
CA SER A 131 6.85 -3.89 -4.99
C SER A 131 5.65 -4.65 -5.57
N LEU A 132 4.46 -4.04 -5.65
CA LEU A 132 3.28 -4.65 -6.26
C LEU A 132 3.45 -4.94 -7.75
N ALA A 133 4.32 -4.21 -8.46
CA ALA A 133 4.64 -4.44 -9.87
C ALA A 133 5.30 -5.81 -10.10
N PHE A 134 5.97 -6.37 -9.08
CA PHE A 134 6.68 -7.65 -9.16
C PHE A 134 5.79 -8.87 -8.83
N THR A 135 4.54 -8.66 -8.41
CA THR A 135 3.63 -9.75 -7.99
C THR A 135 2.67 -10.22 -9.08
N GLY A 136 2.72 -9.64 -10.29
CA GLY A 136 1.78 -9.92 -11.40
C GLY A 136 2.45 -10.58 -12.61
N HIS A 137 1.68 -10.78 -13.70
CA HIS A 137 2.18 -11.40 -14.95
C HIS A 137 3.40 -10.69 -15.56
N ALA A 138 3.62 -9.40 -15.25
CA ALA A 138 4.83 -8.68 -15.65
C ALA A 138 6.14 -9.25 -15.05
N ALA A 139 6.06 -10.01 -13.96
CA ALA A 139 7.18 -10.75 -13.39
C ALA A 139 7.43 -12.11 -14.08
N MET A 140 6.54 -12.54 -14.99
CA MET A 140 6.68 -13.80 -15.72
C MET A 140 7.45 -13.67 -17.04
N HIS A 141 7.83 -12.45 -17.45
CA HIS A 141 8.62 -12.22 -18.66
C HIS A 141 10.08 -12.02 -18.30
N ASP A 142 10.95 -12.87 -18.86
CA ASP A 142 12.39 -12.73 -18.72
C ASP A 142 12.97 -11.75 -19.76
N GLY A 143 14.17 -11.21 -19.46
CA GLY A 143 14.90 -10.33 -20.37
C GLY A 143 14.46 -8.87 -20.36
N VAL A 144 14.94 -8.09 -21.33
CA VAL A 144 14.75 -6.62 -21.40
C VAL A 144 13.28 -6.22 -21.44
N LEU A 145 12.44 -7.00 -22.11
CA LEU A 145 11.01 -6.72 -22.22
C LEU A 145 10.31 -6.83 -20.85
N GLY A 146 10.70 -7.81 -20.02
CA GLY A 146 10.20 -7.94 -18.65
C GLY A 146 10.53 -6.71 -17.79
N TRP A 147 11.77 -6.22 -17.87
CA TRP A 147 12.18 -5.00 -17.17
C TRP A 147 11.37 -3.78 -17.61
N VAL A 148 11.16 -3.59 -18.91
CA VAL A 148 10.34 -2.47 -19.42
C VAL A 148 8.91 -2.54 -18.92
N HIS A 149 8.28 -3.72 -18.94
CA HIS A 149 6.93 -3.89 -18.40
C HIS A 149 6.85 -3.62 -16.90
N GLN A 150 7.82 -4.10 -16.12
CA GLN A 150 7.87 -3.87 -14.67
C GLN A 150 8.08 -2.39 -14.35
N THR A 151 9.01 -1.70 -15.01
CA THR A 151 9.24 -0.26 -14.82
C THR A 151 8.01 0.55 -15.20
N ASN A 152 7.38 0.25 -16.34
CA ASN A 152 6.13 0.88 -16.75
C ASN A 152 5.03 0.65 -15.70
N GLN A 153 4.93 -0.56 -15.15
CA GLN A 153 3.95 -0.87 -14.12
C GLN A 153 4.22 -0.10 -12.82
N ILE A 154 5.48 0.06 -12.41
CA ILE A 154 5.84 0.89 -11.25
C ILE A 154 5.40 2.34 -11.49
N ILE A 155 5.77 2.93 -12.64
CA ILE A 155 5.41 4.31 -12.99
C ILE A 155 3.90 4.48 -13.01
N HIS A 156 3.18 3.52 -13.60
CA HIS A 156 1.73 3.52 -13.65
C HIS A 156 1.11 3.48 -12.26
N LEU A 157 1.56 2.58 -11.38
CA LEU A 157 1.05 2.48 -10.00
C LEU A 157 1.35 3.72 -9.16
N LEU A 158 2.55 4.30 -9.30
CA LEU A 158 2.89 5.55 -8.62
C LEU A 158 2.05 6.72 -9.13
N SER A 159 1.79 6.78 -10.44
CA SER A 159 0.96 7.81 -11.06
C SER A 159 -0.51 7.66 -10.65
N ALA A 160 -1.04 6.43 -10.64
CA ALA A 160 -2.39 6.13 -10.16
C ALA A 160 -2.53 6.44 -8.65
N GLY A 161 -1.54 6.05 -7.85
CA GLY A 161 -1.48 6.36 -6.42
C GLY A 161 -1.38 7.85 -6.14
N TYR A 162 -0.62 8.59 -6.94
CA TYR A 162 -0.56 10.04 -6.87
C TYR A 162 -1.92 10.65 -7.16
N TRP A 163 -2.53 10.28 -8.29
CA TRP A 163 -3.79 10.85 -8.73
C TRP A 163 -4.94 10.54 -7.76
N LEU A 164 -5.19 9.26 -7.48
CA LEU A 164 -6.29 8.82 -6.62
C LEU A 164 -6.03 9.15 -5.15
N GLY A 165 -4.82 8.86 -4.67
CA GLY A 165 -4.47 8.99 -3.26
C GLY A 165 -4.39 10.45 -2.77
N CYS A 166 -4.13 11.40 -3.66
CA CYS A 166 -4.12 12.83 -3.29
C CYS A 166 -5.52 13.44 -3.21
N LEU A 167 -6.57 12.81 -3.74
CA LEU A 167 -7.92 13.39 -3.77
C LEU A 167 -8.45 13.74 -2.37
N PRO A 168 -8.35 12.87 -1.34
CA PRO A 168 -8.81 13.24 0.00
C PRO A 168 -8.04 14.43 0.58
N ALA A 169 -6.72 14.48 0.34
CA ALA A 169 -5.87 15.58 0.80
C ALA A 169 -6.24 16.91 0.13
N LEU A 170 -6.52 16.88 -1.18
CA LEU A 170 -6.98 18.04 -1.93
C LEU A 170 -8.35 18.53 -1.45
N LEU A 171 -9.31 17.63 -1.22
CA LEU A 171 -10.65 17.99 -0.72
C LEU A 171 -10.59 18.63 0.67
N VAL A 172 -9.76 18.09 1.57
CA VAL A 172 -9.55 18.67 2.89
C VAL A 172 -8.89 20.05 2.78
N ALA A 173 -7.88 20.21 1.92
CA ALA A 173 -7.21 21.50 1.70
C ALA A 173 -8.18 22.57 1.17
N LEU A 174 -9.03 22.22 0.20
CA LEU A 174 -10.08 23.09 -0.34
C LEU A 174 -11.09 23.50 0.73
N HIS A 175 -11.56 22.54 1.53
CA HIS A 175 -12.52 22.80 2.60
C HIS A 175 -11.95 23.75 3.67
N ILE A 176 -10.68 23.56 4.05
CA ILE A 176 -9.99 24.45 4.99
C ILE A 176 -9.90 25.87 4.41
N HIS A 177 -9.52 26.01 3.14
CA HIS A 177 -9.39 27.33 2.49
C HIS A 177 -10.71 28.11 2.47
N VAL A 178 -11.82 27.45 2.13
CA VAL A 178 -13.15 28.10 2.10
C VAL A 178 -13.61 28.51 3.50
N GLY A 179 -13.34 27.72 4.54
CA GLY A 179 -13.74 28.04 5.91
C GLY A 179 -12.94 29.15 6.60
N MET A 180 -11.89 29.68 5.96
CA MET A 180 -11.08 30.80 6.48
C MET A 180 -11.35 32.13 5.74
N MET A 181 -12.19 32.12 4.71
CA MET A 181 -12.71 33.30 4.02
C MET A 181 -14.05 33.72 4.62
#